data_AF-A0A7T9UJQ5-F1
#
_entry.id   AF-A0A7T9UJQ5-F1
#
_cell.length_a   1.000
_cell.length_b   1.000
_cell.length_c   1.000
_cell.angle_alpha   90.00
_cell.angle_beta   90.00
_cell.angle_gamma   90.00
#
_symmetry.space_group_name_H-M   'P 1'
#
loop_
_entity.id
_entity.type
_entity.pdbx_description
1 polymer ?
#
loop_
_entity_poly.entity_id
_entity_poly.type
_entity_poly.pdbx_seq_one_letter_code
_entity_poly.pdbx_strand_id
1 'polypeptide(L)'
;MAQEVDIETELAELLSESLSAPFLFIGSGFSRRYLDLPDWKGLLSQFATSMPFDSYLGTAGNDLPKAALALAEDFSTELDSI
;
A
#
# COMPACT_ATOMS: atom_id res chain seq x y z
N MET A 1 -28.37 -14.74 24.61
CA MET A 1 -26.93 -14.99 24.85
C MET A 1 -26.28 -14.97 23.47
N ALA A 2 -25.39 -14.01 23.20
CA ALA A 2 -24.71 -13.96 21.91
C ALA A 2 -23.76 -15.17 21.85
N GLN A 3 -23.91 -16.00 20.82
CA GLN A 3 -23.01 -17.11 20.56
C GLN A 3 -21.65 -16.53 20.18
N GLU A 4 -20.60 -16.96 20.87
CA GLU A 4 -19.22 -16.64 20.51
C GLU A 4 -18.89 -17.41 19.23
N VAL A 5 -18.65 -16.68 18.15
CA VAL A 5 -18.37 -17.25 16.83
C VAL A 5 -16.88 -17.57 16.76
N ASP A 6 -16.56 -18.85 16.57
CA ASP A 6 -15.22 -19.29 16.23
C ASP A 6 -15.03 -19.17 14.71
N ILE A 7 -14.51 -18.01 14.30
CA ILE A 7 -14.31 -17.61 12.90
C ILE A 7 -13.38 -18.59 12.18
N GLU A 8 -12.40 -19.19 12.86
CA GLU A 8 -11.45 -20.11 12.23
C GLU A 8 -12.15 -21.41 11.81
N THR A 9 -12.99 -21.95 12.69
CA THR A 9 -13.78 -23.16 12.42
C THR A 9 -14.77 -22.93 11.28
N GLU A 10 -15.55 -21.85 11.32
CA GLU A 10 -16.52 -21.54 10.24
C GLU A 10 -15.84 -21.33 8.88
N LEU A 11 -14.70 -20.64 8.86
CA LEU A 11 -13.94 -20.41 7.63
C LEU A 11 -13.38 -21.73 7.08
N ALA A 12 -12.86 -22.61 7.94
CA ALA A 12 -12.34 -23.91 7.53
C ALA A 12 -13.44 -24.79 6.90
N GLU A 13 -14.62 -24.82 7.50
CA GLU A 13 -15.80 -25.52 6.95
C GLU A 13 -16.16 -24.98 5.57
N LEU A 14 -16.34 -23.66 5.44
CA LEU A 14 -16.68 -23.00 4.17
C LEU A 14 -15.64 -23.30 3.06
N LEU A 15 -14.35 -23.28 3.41
CA LEU A 15 -13.28 -23.58 2.47
C LEU A 15 -13.25 -25.05 2.07
N SER A 16 -13.60 -25.97 2.99
CA SER A 16 -13.61 -27.41 2.74
C SER A 16 -14.75 -27.87 1.83
N GLU A 17 -15.88 -27.18 1.85
CA GLU A 17 -17.06 -27.48 1.02
C GLU A 17 -16.95 -26.91 -0.40
N SER A 18 -16.00 -26.00 -0.63
CA SER A 18 -15.81 -25.36 -1.94
C SER A 18 -15.21 -26.33 -2.96
N LEU A 19 -15.88 -26.46 -4.12
CA LEU A 19 -15.38 -27.24 -5.26
C LEU A 19 -14.17 -26.58 -5.96
N SER A 20 -13.91 -25.30 -5.70
CA SER A 20 -12.82 -24.53 -6.29
C SER A 20 -11.85 -24.01 -5.22
N ALA A 21 -10.59 -23.80 -5.62
CA ALA A 21 -9.61 -23.13 -4.77
C ALA A 21 -10.08 -21.71 -4.39
N PRO A 22 -9.86 -21.27 -3.15
CA PRO A 22 -10.21 -19.91 -2.72
C PRO A 22 -9.31 -18.87 -3.37
N PHE A 23 -9.86 -17.67 -3.58
CA PHE A 23 -9.10 -16.49 -3.97
C PHE A 23 -8.97 -15.54 -2.78
N LEU A 24 -7.73 -15.18 -2.45
CA LEU A 24 -7.43 -14.27 -1.36
C LEU A 24 -6.97 -12.92 -1.92
N PHE A 25 -7.76 -11.87 -1.64
CA PHE A 25 -7.39 -10.50 -1.97
C PHE A 25 -6.69 -9.88 -0.76
N ILE A 26 -5.40 -9.57 -0.90
CA ILE A 26 -4.59 -9.00 0.15
C ILE A 26 -4.20 -7.56 -0.21
N GLY A 27 -4.49 -6.61 0.69
CA GLY A 27 -4.05 -5.22 0.55
C GLY A 27 -2.66 -4.95 1.13
N SER A 28 -2.13 -3.76 0.88
CA SER A 28 -0.81 -3.31 1.37
C SER A 28 -0.65 -3.37 2.90
N GLY A 29 -1.75 -3.40 3.65
CA GLY A 29 -1.74 -3.57 5.11
C GLY A 29 -1.12 -4.88 5.59
N PHE A 30 -1.15 -5.94 4.79
CA PHE A 30 -0.50 -7.22 5.12
C PHE A 30 1.02 -7.09 5.10
N SER A 31 1.55 -6.56 3.99
CA SER A 31 2.97 -6.26 3.83
C SER A 31 3.51 -5.33 4.91
N ARG A 32 2.75 -4.28 5.25
CA ARG A 32 3.13 -3.36 6.33
C ARG A 32 3.20 -4.02 7.70
N ARG A 33 2.34 -5.02 7.96
CA ARG A 33 2.26 -5.69 9.28
C ARG A 33 3.23 -6.84 9.44
N TYR A 34 3.45 -7.59 8.38
CA TYR A 34 4.17 -8.87 8.46
C TYR A 34 5.52 -8.85 7.73
N LEU A 35 5.81 -7.85 6.92
CA LEU A 35 7.07 -7.73 6.15
C LEU A 35 7.82 -6.43 6.42
N ASP A 36 7.36 -5.62 7.37
CA ASP A 36 7.94 -4.30 7.71
C ASP A 36 8.13 -3.38 6.49
N LEU A 37 7.22 -3.49 5.52
CA LEU A 37 7.28 -2.68 4.31
C LEU A 37 6.73 -1.27 4.56
N PRO A 38 7.29 -0.24 3.89
CA PRO A 38 6.88 1.14 4.06
C PRO A 38 5.40 1.35 3.70
N ASP A 39 4.80 2.37 4.32
CA ASP A 39 3.50 2.87 3.90
C ASP A 39 3.61 3.74 2.64
N TRP A 40 2.48 4.28 2.19
CA TRP A 40 2.46 5.08 0.96
C TRP A 40 3.40 6.30 1.02
N LYS A 41 3.45 7.00 2.16
CA LYS A 41 4.37 8.13 2.33
C LYS A 41 5.82 7.65 2.34
N GLY A 42 6.11 6.55 3.03
CA GLY A 42 7.43 5.94 3.06
C GLY A 42 7.92 5.52 1.67
N LEU A 43 7.03 4.94 0.84
CA LEU A 43 7.33 4.62 -0.55
C LEU A 43 7.69 5.89 -1.34
N LEU A 44 6.84 6.93 -1.28
CA LEU A 44 7.12 8.18 -1.98
C LEU A 44 8.45 8.81 -1.56
N SER A 45 8.79 8.76 -0.26
CA SER A 45 10.09 9.20 0.24
C SER A 45 11.28 8.41 -0.32
N GLN A 46 11.12 7.12 -0.63
CA GLN A 46 12.19 6.32 -1.23
C GLN A 46 12.44 6.66 -2.71
N PHE A 47 11.40 7.07 -3.43
CA PHE A 47 11.50 7.45 -4.85
C PHE A 47 11.79 8.93 -5.08
N ALA A 48 11.79 9.74 -4.02
CA ALA A 48 12.09 11.17 -4.07
C ALA A 48 13.61 11.41 -4.17
N THR A 49 14.13 11.37 -5.41
CA THR A 49 15.56 11.52 -5.73
C THR A 49 16.00 12.98 -5.84
N SER A 50 15.20 13.82 -6.49
CA SER A 50 15.56 15.23 -6.76
C SER A 50 15.50 16.12 -5.51
N MET A 51 14.53 15.86 -4.61
CA MET A 51 14.38 16.55 -3.32
C MET A 51 13.57 15.69 -2.34
N PRO A 52 13.65 15.92 -1.01
CA PRO A 52 12.88 15.14 -0.03
C PRO A 52 11.36 15.18 -0.28
N PHE A 53 10.63 14.09 -0.01
CA PHE A 53 9.19 14.05 -0.25
C PHE A 53 8.39 15.09 0.56
N ASP A 54 8.81 15.41 1.78
CA ASP A 54 8.19 16.49 2.58
C ASP A 54 8.28 17.86 1.88
N SER A 55 9.27 18.03 1.01
CA SER A 55 9.51 19.21 0.22
C SER A 55 8.50 19.32 -0.94
N TYR A 56 8.20 18.20 -1.63
CA TYR A 56 7.05 18.10 -2.56
C TYR A 56 5.72 18.35 -1.87
N LEU A 57 5.55 17.83 -0.65
CA LEU A 57 4.34 18.01 0.13
C LEU A 57 4.13 19.49 0.50
N GLY A 58 5.21 20.21 0.83
CA GLY A 58 5.19 21.65 1.09
C GLY A 58 4.76 22.46 -0.13
N THR A 59 5.32 22.17 -1.32
CA THR A 59 4.96 22.89 -2.56
C THR A 59 3.55 22.55 -3.05
N ALA A 60 3.04 21.36 -2.73
CA ALA A 60 1.69 20.92 -3.05
C ALA A 60 0.62 21.47 -2.09
N GLY A 61 0.98 22.22 -1.05
CA GLY A 61 0.01 22.71 -0.06
C GLY A 61 -0.52 21.59 0.86
N ASN A 62 0.33 20.62 1.17
CA ASN A 62 0.01 19.42 1.95
C ASN A 62 -1.01 18.48 1.27
N ASP A 63 -1.19 18.62 -0.04
CA ASP A 63 -1.98 17.71 -0.88
C ASP A 63 -1.10 16.52 -1.30
N LEU A 64 -1.37 15.35 -0.73
CA LEU A 64 -0.57 14.15 -0.94
C LEU A 64 -0.66 13.62 -2.39
N PRO A 65 -1.84 13.50 -3.03
CA PRO A 65 -1.93 13.18 -4.46
C PRO A 65 -1.14 14.12 -5.35
N LYS A 66 -1.24 15.44 -5.14
CA LYS A 66 -0.54 16.44 -5.95
C LYS A 66 0.98 16.37 -5.75
N ALA A 67 1.43 16.16 -4.51
CA ALA A 67 2.85 15.95 -4.22
C ALA A 67 3.39 14.69 -4.90
N ALA A 68 2.64 13.59 -4.87
CA ALA A 68 3.02 12.34 -5.54
C ALA A 68 3.08 12.49 -7.07
N LEU A 69 2.17 13.28 -7.66
CA LEU A 69 2.19 13.57 -9.09
C LEU A 69 3.42 14.38 -9.49
N ALA A 70 3.73 15.45 -8.75
CA ALA A 70 4.93 16.26 -8.98
C ALA A 70 6.22 15.42 -8.86
N LEU A 71 6.27 14.54 -7.86
CA LEU A 71 7.36 13.57 -7.73
C LEU A 71 7.47 12.66 -8.97
N ALA A 72 6.36 12.14 -9.47
CA ALA A 72 6.36 11.26 -10.63
C ALA A 72 6.84 11.96 -11.91
N GLU A 73 6.47 13.22 -12.11
CA GLU A 73 6.92 14.06 -13.24
C GLU A 73 8.44 14.27 -13.17
N ASP A 74 8.96 14.68 -12.01
CA ASP A 74 10.40 14.87 -11.80
C ASP A 74 11.17 13.56 -11.99
N PHE A 75 10.71 12.47 -11.38
CA PHE A 75 11.34 11.15 -11.48
C PHE A 75 11.39 10.64 -12.94
N SER A 76 10.33 10.88 -13.72
CA SER A 76 10.31 10.50 -15.15
C SER A 76 11.33 11.27 -15.98
N THR A 77 11.51 12.56 -15.68
CA THR A 77 12.47 13.41 -16.40
C THR A 77 13.92 13.00 -16.12
N GLU A 78 14.22 12.56 -14.89
CA GLU A 78 15.54 12.02 -14.56
C GLU A 78 15.84 10.73 -15.34
N LEU A 79 14.87 9.82 -15.48
CA LEU A 79 15.06 8.58 -16.25
C LEU A 79 15.36 8.82 -17.73
N ASP A 80 14.72 9.82 -18.33
CA ASP A 80 14.94 10.18 -19.75
C ASP A 80 16.32 10.85 -20.00
N SER A 81 17.03 11.22 -18.93
CA SER A 81 18.34 11.90 -19.01
C SER A 81 19.56 10.95 -18.95
N ILE A 82 19.33 9.64 -18.83
CA ILE A 82 20.34 8.56 -18.74
C ILE A 82 20.43 7.82 -20.08
#